data_AF-H0BS36-F1
#
_entry.id   AF-H0BS36-F1
#
_cell.length_a   1.000
_cell.length_b   1.000
_cell.length_c   1.000
_cell.angle_alpha   90.00
_cell.angle_beta   90.00
_cell.angle_gamma   90.00
#
_symmetry.space_group_name_H-M   'P 1'
#
loop_
_entity.id
_entity.type
_entity.pdbx_description
1 polymer ?
#
loop_
_entity_poly.entity_id
_entity_poly.type
_entity_poly.pdbx_seq_one_letter_code
_entity_poly.pdbx_strand_id
1 'polypeptide(L)'
;MVTPTDITKTNGADRGDHYIVDFSYKMAFVQDVAYENLWSDSAKEPKVSMDDYNMHDSDSAAKFYAALHDAGKAQRQADKYWTDNCPAQYATLMKSIVNIPANQHLYGRSITKGEGPVIEGTFEMIKTEKGWLPR
;
A
#
# COMPACT_ATOMS: atom_id res chain seq x y z
N MET A 1 -1.93 -12.43 -2.86
CA MET A 1 -1.44 -11.67 -1.70
C MET A 1 -2.56 -11.19 -0.81
N VAL A 2 -3.57 -10.53 -1.38
CA VAL A 2 -4.76 -10.07 -0.66
C VAL A 2 -6.02 -10.59 -1.33
N THR A 3 -7.10 -10.72 -0.57
CA THR A 3 -8.42 -11.10 -1.07
C THR A 3 -9.49 -10.20 -0.44
N PRO A 4 -10.50 -9.75 -1.20
CA PRO A 4 -11.62 -9.03 -0.61
C PRO A 4 -12.41 -9.95 0.33
N THR A 5 -12.79 -9.40 1.48
CA THR A 5 -13.54 -10.05 2.57
C THR A 5 -14.48 -9.02 3.20
N ASP A 6 -15.44 -9.48 4.01
CA ASP A 6 -16.34 -8.62 4.80
C ASP A 6 -17.06 -7.54 3.96
N ILE A 7 -17.44 -7.90 2.73
CA ILE A 7 -18.09 -6.98 1.79
C ILE A 7 -19.44 -6.57 2.38
N THR A 8 -19.56 -5.30 2.72
CA THR A 8 -20.74 -4.70 3.31
C THR A 8 -21.29 -3.63 2.37
N LYS A 9 -22.59 -3.67 2.12
CA LYS A 9 -23.33 -2.63 1.38
C LYS A 9 -24.15 -1.84 2.40
N THR A 10 -23.85 -0.57 2.57
CA THR A 10 -24.43 0.26 3.65
C THR A 10 -25.67 1.00 3.21
N ASN A 11 -25.70 1.57 2.00
CA ASN A 11 -26.85 2.32 1.50
C ASN A 11 -27.06 2.10 0.00
N GLY A 12 -28.32 1.88 -0.40
CA GLY A 12 -28.77 1.98 -1.79
C GLY A 12 -29.82 3.09 -1.85
N ALA A 13 -29.41 4.31 -2.17
CA ALA A 13 -30.34 5.43 -2.29
C ALA A 13 -30.84 5.53 -3.73
N ASP A 14 -32.09 5.13 -3.96
CA ASP A 14 -32.80 5.40 -5.22
C ASP A 14 -33.46 6.78 -5.15
N ARG A 15 -33.02 7.70 -6.01
CA ARG A 15 -33.60 9.04 -6.17
C ARG A 15 -34.38 9.19 -7.48
N GLY A 16 -34.74 8.08 -8.13
CA GLY A 16 -35.55 8.04 -9.35
C GLY A 16 -34.70 8.05 -10.63
N ASP A 17 -33.79 9.00 -10.76
CA ASP A 17 -32.83 9.15 -11.86
C ASP A 17 -31.38 8.80 -11.47
N HIS A 18 -31.11 8.67 -10.17
CA HIS A 18 -29.80 8.37 -9.61
C HIS A 18 -29.91 7.23 -8.59
N TYR A 19 -28.95 6.30 -8.65
CA TYR A 19 -28.78 5.25 -7.65
C TYR A 19 -27.36 5.25 -7.13
N ILE A 20 -27.21 5.42 -5.82
CA ILE A 20 -25.91 5.47 -5.15
C ILE A 20 -25.79 4.25 -4.25
N VAL A 21 -24.70 3.51 -4.42
CA VAL A 21 -24.32 2.40 -3.54
C VAL A 21 -23.02 2.73 -2.83
N ASP A 22 -23.10 2.90 -1.52
CA ASP A 22 -21.91 2.87 -0.68
C ASP A 22 -21.59 1.42 -0.33
N PHE A 23 -20.33 1.06 -0.51
CA PHE A 23 -19.81 -0.25 -0.15
C PHE A 23 -18.52 -0.12 0.64
N SER A 24 -18.28 -1.12 1.48
CA SER A 24 -17.02 -1.30 2.20
C SER A 24 -16.58 -2.75 2.06
N TYR A 25 -15.29 -2.99 1.87
CA TYR A 25 -14.71 -4.33 1.92
C TYR A 25 -13.31 -4.28 2.53
N LYS A 26 -12.90 -5.38 3.14
CA LYS A 26 -11.55 -5.54 3.68
C LYS A 26 -10.66 -6.31 2.69
N MET A 27 -9.49 -5.77 2.37
CA MET A 27 -8.48 -6.48 1.56
C MET A 27 -7.57 -7.32 2.45
N ALA A 28 -8.03 -8.53 2.81
CA ALA A 28 -7.34 -9.40 3.76
C ALA A 28 -6.09 -10.07 3.15
N PHE A 29 -4.96 -10.03 3.85
CA PHE A 29 -3.76 -10.78 3.50
C PHE A 29 -4.00 -12.29 3.62
N VAL A 30 -3.61 -13.04 2.59
CA VAL A 30 -3.90 -14.49 2.51
C VAL A 30 -2.97 -15.36 3.35
N GLN A 31 -1.86 -14.79 3.85
CA GLN A 31 -0.83 -15.42 4.66
C GLN A 31 -0.14 -14.39 5.55
N ASP A 32 0.61 -14.85 6.54
CA ASP A 32 1.47 -13.99 7.36
C ASP A 32 2.58 -13.37 6.51
N VAL A 33 2.92 -12.12 6.80
CA VAL A 33 3.97 -11.38 6.10
C VAL A 33 4.90 -10.71 7.09
N ALA A 34 6.18 -11.07 7.02
CA ALA A 34 7.21 -10.49 7.87
C ALA A 34 7.46 -9.02 7.53
N TYR A 35 7.84 -8.24 8.54
CA TYR A 35 8.07 -6.81 8.46
C TYR A 35 8.99 -6.43 7.28
N GLU A 36 10.14 -7.11 7.16
CA GLU A 36 11.21 -6.84 6.20
C GLU A 36 10.80 -7.06 4.74
N ASN A 37 9.69 -7.75 4.50
CA ASN A 37 9.17 -7.98 3.16
C ASN A 37 8.23 -6.86 2.70
N LEU A 38 7.56 -6.16 3.62
CA LEU A 38 6.59 -5.10 3.27
C LEU A 38 7.19 -3.72 3.42
N TRP A 39 8.04 -3.57 4.43
CA TRP A 39 8.55 -2.31 4.90
C TRP A 39 10.04 -2.24 4.60
N SER A 40 10.45 -1.11 4.03
CA SER A 40 11.84 -0.77 4.05
C SER A 40 12.20 -0.31 5.46
N ASP A 41 13.11 -1.02 6.12
CA ASP A 41 13.71 -0.58 7.39
C ASP A 41 14.56 0.71 7.21
N SER A 42 14.56 1.32 6.01
CA SER A 42 15.30 2.53 5.65
C SER A 42 14.91 3.77 6.48
N ALA A 43 13.86 3.70 7.31
CA ALA A 43 13.56 4.72 8.31
C ALA A 43 14.44 4.61 9.57
N LYS A 44 15.02 3.43 9.85
CA LYS A 44 15.97 3.16 10.94
C LYS A 44 17.42 3.12 10.46
N GLU A 45 17.64 2.95 9.17
CA GLU A 45 18.95 3.10 8.55
C GLU A 45 19.44 4.55 8.71
N PRO A 46 20.73 4.78 8.97
CA PRO A 46 21.27 6.12 9.11
C PRO A 46 20.94 6.94 7.85
N LYS A 47 20.26 8.08 8.04
CA LYS A 47 20.14 9.09 6.99
C LYS A 47 21.56 9.61 6.73
N VAL A 48 22.24 9.01 5.76
CA VAL A 48 23.54 9.50 5.33
C VAL A 48 23.28 10.83 4.66
N SER A 49 23.62 11.93 5.34
CA SER A 49 23.54 13.25 4.73
C SER A 49 24.64 13.33 3.67
N MET A 50 24.31 13.91 2.52
CA MET A 50 25.33 14.27 1.53
C MET A 50 26.29 15.33 2.08
N ASP A 51 25.91 16.00 3.16
CA ASP A 51 26.74 16.98 3.89
C ASP A 51 27.86 16.32 4.70
N ASP A 52 27.71 15.05 5.10
CA ASP A 52 28.72 14.29 5.85
C ASP A 52 29.69 13.51 4.93
N TYR A 53 29.42 13.52 3.62
CA TYR A 53 30.21 12.85 2.60
C TYR A 53 31.37 13.73 2.13
N ASN A 54 32.59 13.33 2.45
CA ASN A 54 33.80 13.93 1.89
C ASN A 54 34.26 13.15 0.66
N MET A 55 33.98 13.68 -0.52
CA MET A 55 34.34 13.09 -1.81
C MET A 55 35.85 12.91 -2.04
N HIS A 56 36.70 13.51 -1.22
CA HIS A 56 38.16 13.39 -1.28
C HIS A 56 38.73 12.40 -0.26
N ASP A 57 37.90 11.82 0.61
CA ASP A 57 38.28 10.79 1.58
C ASP A 57 37.67 9.44 1.19
N SER A 58 38.53 8.48 0.83
CA SER A 58 38.11 7.14 0.41
C SER A 58 37.33 6.40 1.50
N ASP A 59 37.61 6.66 2.77
CA ASP A 59 36.94 5.99 3.89
C ASP A 59 35.56 6.59 4.15
N SER A 60 35.42 7.90 3.99
CA SER A 60 34.12 8.61 3.99
C SER A 60 33.24 8.11 2.84
N ALA A 61 33.82 7.94 1.66
CA ALA A 61 33.10 7.42 0.51
C ALA A 61 32.67 5.96 0.66
N ALA A 62 33.56 5.08 1.14
CA ALA A 62 33.22 3.68 1.38
C ALA A 62 32.08 3.53 2.40
N LYS A 63 32.09 4.30 3.50
CA LYS A 63 31.03 4.32 4.51
C LYS A 63 29.70 4.83 3.95
N PHE A 64 29.74 5.90 3.14
CA PHE A 64 28.56 6.46 2.51
C PHE A 64 27.91 5.47 1.52
N TYR A 65 28.70 4.84 0.64
CA TYR A 65 28.18 3.86 -0.30
C TYR A 65 27.71 2.57 0.37
N ALA A 66 28.37 2.10 1.43
CA ALA A 66 27.91 0.96 2.21
C ALA A 66 26.53 1.24 2.84
N ALA A 67 26.35 2.41 3.45
CA ALA A 67 25.08 2.82 4.04
C ALA A 67 23.96 3.00 2.99
N LEU A 68 24.27 3.56 1.81
CA LEU A 68 23.33 3.60 0.69
C LEU A 68 22.98 2.22 0.12
N HIS A 69 23.95 1.30 0.11
CA HIS A 69 23.76 -0.05 -0.41
C HIS A 69 22.75 -0.84 0.44
N ASP A 70 22.88 -0.76 1.76
CA ASP A 70 22.03 -1.50 2.71
C ASP A 70 20.62 -0.89 2.80
N ALA A 71 20.52 0.44 2.88
CA ALA A 71 19.22 1.12 2.79
C ALA A 71 18.51 0.85 1.44
N GLY A 72 19.27 0.82 0.34
CA GLY A 72 18.77 0.45 -0.97
C GLY A 72 18.36 -1.03 -1.06
N LYS A 73 18.97 -1.94 -0.29
CA LYS A 73 18.65 -3.36 -0.28
C LYS A 73 17.29 -3.62 0.36
N ALA A 74 17.01 -3.02 1.52
CA ALA A 74 15.71 -3.14 2.19
C ALA A 74 14.57 -2.58 1.33
N GLN A 75 14.78 -1.40 0.70
CA GLN A 75 13.81 -0.82 -0.22
C GLN A 75 13.54 -1.72 -1.44
N ARG A 76 14.60 -2.26 -2.06
CA ARG A 76 14.46 -3.20 -3.18
C ARG A 76 13.72 -4.48 -2.80
N GLN A 77 13.92 -4.99 -1.58
CA GLN A 77 13.25 -6.19 -1.11
C GLN A 77 11.74 -5.94 -0.91
N ALA A 78 11.37 -4.82 -0.30
CA ALA A 78 9.98 -4.41 -0.19
C ALA A 78 9.33 -4.19 -1.56
N ASP A 79 9.98 -3.45 -2.46
CA ASP A 79 9.46 -3.20 -3.80
C ASP A 79 9.35 -4.49 -4.63
N LYS A 80 10.31 -5.41 -4.49
CA LYS A 80 10.27 -6.74 -5.11
C LYS A 80 9.10 -7.56 -4.59
N TYR A 81 8.87 -7.56 -3.27
CA TYR A 81 7.73 -8.27 -2.70
C TYR A 81 6.41 -7.77 -3.30
N TRP A 82 6.19 -6.45 -3.35
CA TRP A 82 5.00 -5.89 -3.97
C TRP A 82 4.90 -6.21 -5.46
N THR A 83 6.01 -6.17 -6.20
CA THR A 83 6.04 -6.49 -7.63
C THR A 83 5.77 -7.97 -7.93
N ASP A 84 6.31 -8.88 -7.12
CA ASP A 84 6.16 -10.33 -7.33
C ASP A 84 4.76 -10.82 -6.91
N ASN A 85 4.09 -10.12 -5.97
CA ASN A 85 2.86 -10.59 -5.34
C ASN A 85 1.60 -9.79 -5.73
N CYS A 86 1.75 -8.66 -6.43
CA CYS A 86 0.67 -7.87 -7.02
C CYS A 86 0.89 -7.70 -8.54
N PRO A 87 -0.16 -7.69 -9.36
CA PRO A 87 -0.07 -7.11 -10.69
C PRO A 87 0.42 -5.65 -10.61
N ALA A 88 1.21 -5.21 -11.58
CA ALA A 88 1.97 -3.94 -11.52
C ALA A 88 1.11 -2.71 -11.11
N GLN A 89 -0.12 -2.62 -11.62
CA GLN A 89 -1.05 -1.53 -11.29
C GLN A 89 -1.54 -1.54 -9.83
N TYR A 90 -1.51 -2.70 -9.16
CA TYR A 90 -1.99 -2.85 -7.79
C TYR A 90 -0.85 -2.83 -6.76
N ALA A 91 0.40 -3.04 -7.16
CA ALA A 91 1.55 -2.96 -6.25
C ALA A 91 1.69 -1.56 -5.63
N THR A 92 1.69 -0.53 -6.47
CA THR A 92 1.76 0.88 -6.04
C THR A 92 0.53 1.29 -5.24
N LEU A 93 -0.66 0.83 -5.66
CA LEU A 93 -1.92 1.13 -4.97
C LEU A 93 -1.95 0.52 -3.57
N MET A 94 -1.57 -0.75 -3.42
CA MET A 94 -1.54 -1.39 -2.10
C MET A 94 -0.51 -0.72 -1.19
N LYS A 95 0.68 -0.36 -1.72
CA LYS A 95 1.70 0.39 -0.99
C LYS A 95 1.17 1.75 -0.50
N SER A 96 0.34 2.46 -1.28
CA SER A 96 -0.23 3.72 -0.81
C SER A 96 -1.33 3.52 0.23
N ILE A 97 -2.23 2.55 0.04
CA ILE A 97 -3.37 2.28 0.92
C ILE A 97 -2.93 1.90 2.34
N VAL A 98 -1.92 1.03 2.46
CA VAL A 98 -1.44 0.57 3.78
C VAL A 98 -0.77 1.70 4.59
N ASN A 99 -0.40 2.80 3.94
CA ASN A 99 0.19 3.98 4.57
C ASN A 99 -0.83 5.09 4.90
N ILE A 100 -2.12 4.92 4.56
CA ILE A 100 -3.18 5.90 4.89
C ILE A 100 -3.44 5.91 6.41
N PRO A 101 -3.73 7.07 7.03
CA PRO A 101 -4.03 7.18 8.46
C PRO A 101 -5.02 6.14 9.02
N ALA A 102 -6.12 5.87 8.30
CA ALA A 102 -7.12 4.87 8.70
C ALA A 102 -6.55 3.43 8.81
N ASN A 103 -5.45 3.14 8.12
CA ASN A 103 -4.78 1.85 8.08
C ASN A 103 -3.45 1.85 8.86
N GLN A 104 -3.15 2.90 9.64
CA GLN A 104 -1.89 2.99 10.41
C GLN A 104 -1.64 1.82 11.35
N HIS A 105 -2.70 1.14 11.80
CA HIS A 105 -2.58 -0.07 12.61
C HIS A 105 -1.82 -1.22 11.89
N LEU A 106 -1.65 -1.15 10.55
CA LEU A 106 -0.88 -2.10 9.74
C LEU A 106 0.57 -1.67 9.55
N TYR A 107 0.87 -0.38 9.72
CA TYR A 107 2.17 0.19 9.37
C TYR A 107 3.29 -0.26 10.31
N GLY A 108 4.47 -0.52 9.74
CA GLY A 108 5.70 -0.68 10.50
C GLY A 108 5.76 -1.93 11.38
N ARG A 109 5.00 -2.99 11.04
CA ARG A 109 5.02 -4.28 11.74
C ARG A 109 4.77 -5.46 10.80
N SER A 110 5.05 -6.67 11.26
CA SER A 110 4.57 -7.87 10.58
C SER A 110 3.03 -7.89 10.53
N ILE A 111 2.50 -8.45 9.45
CA ILE A 111 1.07 -8.56 9.17
C ILE A 111 0.67 -10.03 9.34
N THR A 112 -0.41 -10.28 10.06
CA THR A 112 -0.99 -11.62 10.23
C THR A 112 -1.98 -11.90 9.11
N LYS A 113 -2.11 -13.16 8.72
CA LYS A 113 -3.16 -13.63 7.82
C LYS A 113 -4.53 -13.15 8.28
N GLY A 114 -5.31 -12.63 7.33
CA GLY A 114 -6.65 -12.10 7.58
C GLY A 114 -6.67 -10.64 7.99
N GLU A 115 -5.55 -10.03 8.41
CA GLU A 115 -5.46 -8.57 8.55
C GLU A 115 -5.49 -7.90 7.18
N GLY A 116 -5.77 -6.61 7.10
CA GLY A 116 -5.83 -5.90 5.83
C GLY A 116 -6.55 -4.57 5.90
N PRO A 117 -6.30 -3.65 4.95
CA PRO A 117 -6.95 -2.35 4.95
C PRO A 117 -8.44 -2.48 4.63
N VAL A 118 -9.24 -1.59 5.22
CA VAL A 118 -10.64 -1.40 4.85
C VAL A 118 -10.71 -0.41 3.70
N ILE A 119 -11.41 -0.79 2.63
CA ILE A 119 -11.64 0.02 1.45
C ILE A 119 -13.10 0.41 1.42
N GLU A 120 -13.34 1.71 1.34
CA GLU A 120 -14.67 2.29 1.19
C GLU A 120 -14.77 2.89 -0.22
N GLY A 121 -15.93 2.75 -0.83
CA GLY A 121 -16.19 3.30 -2.14
C GLY A 121 -17.67 3.55 -2.37
N THR A 122 -17.92 4.46 -3.30
CA THR A 122 -19.27 4.81 -3.75
C THR A 122 -19.38 4.45 -5.22
N PHE A 123 -20.40 3.67 -5.57
CA PHE A 123 -20.77 3.35 -6.93
C PHE A 123 -22.03 4.12 -7.29
N GLU A 124 -21.92 5.02 -8.28
CA GLU A 124 -23.03 5.81 -8.79
C GLU A 124 -23.55 5.23 -10.11
N MET A 125 -24.87 5.09 -10.23
CA MET A 125 -25.54 4.82 -11.49
C MET A 125 -26.54 5.92 -11.81
N ILE A 126 -26.65 6.25 -13.10
CA ILE A 126 -27.64 7.19 -13.63
C ILE A 126 -28.63 6.43 -14.50
N LYS A 127 -29.91 6.72 -14.34
CA LYS A 127 -30.98 6.18 -15.17
C LYS A 127 -31.03 6.92 -16.49
N THR A 128 -30.94 6.18 -17.59
CA THR A 128 -31.10 6.70 -18.96
C THR A 128 -32.28 6.01 -19.64
N GLU A 129 -32.69 6.49 -20.81
CA GLU A 129 -33.69 5.82 -21.66
C GLU A 129 -33.29 4.38 -22.04
N LYS A 130 -31.99 4.05 -21.97
CA LYS A 130 -31.44 2.72 -22.25
C LYS A 130 -31.24 1.86 -21.00
N GLY A 131 -31.63 2.35 -19.82
CA GLY A 131 -31.44 1.68 -18.53
C GLY A 131 -30.42 2.39 -17.62
N TRP A 132 -29.98 1.71 -16.56
CA TRP A 132 -28.99 2.22 -15.62
C TRP A 132 -27.58 2.11 -16.20
N LEU A 133 -26.85 3.23 -16.19
CA LEU A 133 -25.45 3.27 -16.61
C LEU A 133 -24.57 3.65 -15.42
N PRO A 134 -23.40 3.01 -15.25
CA PRO A 134 -22.41 3.46 -14.29
C PRO A 134 -21.92 4.86 -14.67
N ARG A 135 -21.72 5.70 -13.66
CA ARG A 135 -21.14 7.04 -13.84
C ARG A 135 -19.62 7.01 -13.66
#